data_AF-A0A835C7G4-F1
#
_entry.id   AF-A0A835C7G4-F1
#
_cell.length_a   1.000
_cell.length_b   1.000
_cell.length_c   1.000
_cell.angle_alpha   90.00
_cell.angle_beta   90.00
_cell.angle_gamma   90.00
#
_symmetry.space_group_name_H-M   'P 1'
#
loop_
_entity.id
_entity.type
_entity.pdbx_description
1 polymer ?
#
loop_
_entity_poly.entity_id
_entity_poly.type
_entity_poly.pdbx_seq_one_letter_code
_entity_poly.pdbx_strand_id
1 'polypeptide(L)'
;MASRLPPPRRRLLLPQPPITSTPPPRPPTGPSPSSPPRQPPPPRRPSHRSLARLAQTHGPLISLRLGAVTTVVASSQEAAREFLQRHDAVFASRSVPDAVGDAHAKNSVVWLPNSPRWRALGKVMARDLLAPHQLDAPELQDLFAAGSDTSSNTVEWAMTELLQNPVSMSKVCNELERVIGSGKNIEESHISQLPYLQAVVKETFRLHAPAAFLLPRQDIWAMGRDANVWSEPEKFMPERFLEKVVDFKGGDFDLIPFGAGRRMVHMVLGSLLNQFKWKLPIDVERNGVDMTEKFGVTLIKAVPLCAIATPINLN
;
A
#
# COMPACT_ATOMS: atom_id res chain seq x y z
N MET A 1 63.21 79.59 22.63
CA MET A 1 64.46 79.25 23.33
C MET A 1 64.72 77.76 23.18
N ALA A 2 65.99 77.40 23.00
CA ALA A 2 66.58 76.11 22.60
C ALA A 2 66.02 74.87 23.34
N SER A 3 65.96 73.68 22.75
CA SER A 3 67.16 72.83 22.63
C SER A 3 67.05 71.76 21.53
N ARG A 4 68.15 71.62 20.76
CA ARG A 4 68.41 70.61 19.75
C ARG A 4 68.81 69.28 20.41
N LEU A 5 68.35 68.16 19.86
CA LEU A 5 68.93 66.83 20.06
C LEU A 5 69.38 66.25 18.70
N PRO A 6 70.48 65.47 18.65
CA PRO A 6 71.20 65.10 17.42
C PRO A 6 70.65 63.83 16.75
N PRO A 7 70.97 63.57 15.47
CA PRO A 7 70.44 62.42 14.74
C PRO A 7 71.15 61.11 15.13
N PRO A 8 70.45 59.97 15.20
CA PRO A 8 71.08 58.69 15.46
C PRO A 8 71.78 58.13 14.21
N ARG A 9 72.97 57.57 14.46
CA ARG A 9 73.90 56.98 13.49
C ARG A 9 73.39 55.66 12.91
N ARG A 10 73.67 55.45 11.62
CA ARG A 10 73.58 54.19 10.88
C ARG A 10 74.29 53.06 11.64
N ARG A 11 73.60 51.93 11.85
CA ARG A 11 74.22 50.66 12.23
C ARG A 11 74.15 49.70 11.04
N LEU A 12 75.30 49.14 10.71
CA LEU A 12 75.58 48.28 9.56
C LEU A 12 74.76 46.98 9.63
N LEU A 13 74.19 46.60 8.47
CA LEU A 13 73.53 45.32 8.21
C LEU A 13 74.55 44.18 8.20
N LEU A 14 74.27 43.12 8.96
CA LEU A 14 74.79 41.77 8.68
C LEU A 14 73.63 40.94 8.10
N PRO A 15 73.89 40.11 7.07
CA PRO A 15 72.84 39.37 6.36
C PRO A 15 72.32 38.18 7.19
N GLN A 16 70.99 37.99 7.17
CA GLN A 16 70.32 36.83 7.79
C GLN A 16 70.27 35.65 6.81
N PRO A 17 70.49 34.40 7.26
CA PRO A 17 70.33 33.20 6.43
C PRO A 17 68.83 32.86 6.18
N PRO A 18 68.52 32.06 5.15
CA PRO A 18 67.14 31.90 4.66
C PRO A 18 66.26 31.07 5.60
N ILE A 19 65.05 31.57 5.87
CA ILE A 19 64.01 30.88 6.62
C ILE A 19 63.30 29.87 5.70
N THR A 20 63.58 28.59 5.90
CA THR A 20 62.70 27.49 5.43
C THR A 20 61.70 27.21 6.55
N SER A 21 60.42 27.50 6.31
CA SER A 21 59.34 27.13 7.24
C SER A 21 58.76 25.78 6.83
N THR A 22 59.05 24.74 7.60
CA THR A 22 58.21 23.54 7.66
C THR A 22 57.39 23.61 8.95
N PRO A 23 56.06 23.39 8.91
CA PRO A 23 55.25 23.40 10.12
C PRO A 23 55.51 22.11 10.94
N PRO A 24 55.38 22.16 12.28
CA PRO A 24 55.66 21.02 13.15
C PRO A 24 54.64 19.88 12.96
N PRO A 25 55.00 18.63 13.28
CA PRO A 25 54.11 17.48 13.16
C PRO A 25 52.93 17.58 14.13
N ARG A 26 51.74 17.19 13.65
CA ARG A 26 50.50 17.12 14.44
C ARG A 26 50.63 16.11 15.58
N PRO A 27 50.03 16.38 16.76
CA PRO A 27 49.96 15.40 17.85
C PRO A 27 49.08 14.19 17.44
N PRO A 28 49.30 13.01 18.04
CA PRO A 28 48.54 11.81 17.72
C PRO A 28 47.06 12.01 18.03
N THR A 29 46.22 11.75 17.05
CA THR A 29 44.76 11.73 17.15
C THR A 29 44.35 10.68 18.19
N GLY A 30 43.64 11.09 19.25
CA GLY A 30 42.92 10.18 20.13
C GLY A 30 41.87 9.35 19.35
N PRO A 31 41.34 8.28 19.95
CA PRO A 31 40.39 7.41 19.26
C PRO A 31 39.19 8.22 18.76
N SER A 32 38.88 8.09 17.47
CA SER A 32 37.68 8.67 16.87
C SER A 32 36.45 8.32 17.71
N PRO A 33 35.46 9.23 17.87
CA PRO A 33 34.20 8.86 18.49
C PRO A 33 33.64 7.69 17.71
N SER A 34 33.59 6.54 18.39
CA SER A 34 32.99 5.31 17.90
C SER A 34 31.69 5.66 17.18
N SER A 35 31.53 5.16 15.95
CA SER A 35 30.25 5.17 15.26
C SER A 35 29.13 4.83 16.25
N PRO A 36 28.01 5.55 16.28
CA PRO A 36 26.93 5.24 17.21
C PRO A 36 26.62 3.75 17.11
N PRO A 37 26.39 3.06 18.24
CA PRO A 37 26.13 1.63 18.23
C PRO A 37 25.07 1.36 17.17
N ARG A 38 25.42 0.49 16.20
CA ARG A 38 24.55 0.12 15.09
C ARG A 38 23.22 -0.27 15.72
N GLN A 39 22.20 0.57 15.57
CA GLN A 39 20.91 0.28 16.17
C GLN A 39 20.50 -1.11 15.66
N PRO A 40 20.09 -2.03 16.55
CA PRO A 40 19.58 -3.30 16.11
C PRO A 40 18.45 -3.01 15.10
N PRO A 41 18.38 -3.75 13.98
CA PRO A 41 17.32 -3.54 13.03
C PRO A 41 15.99 -3.58 13.78
N PRO A 42 15.04 -2.68 13.48
CA PRO A 42 13.75 -2.69 14.15
C PRO A 42 13.13 -4.09 14.05
N PRO A 43 12.42 -4.56 15.09
CA PRO A 43 11.85 -5.88 15.09
C PRO A 43 11.03 -6.08 13.81
N ARG A 44 11.36 -7.14 13.05
CA ARG A 44 10.65 -7.47 11.82
C ARG A 44 9.20 -7.75 12.19
N ARG A 45 8.28 -6.92 11.69
CA ARG A 45 6.84 -7.18 11.83
C ARG A 45 6.53 -8.53 11.18
N PRO A 46 5.72 -9.39 11.82
CA PRO A 46 5.31 -10.64 11.21
C PRO A 46 4.55 -10.34 9.91
N SER A 47 4.82 -11.10 8.84
CA SER A 47 4.03 -11.03 7.62
C SER A 47 2.63 -11.61 7.84
N HIS A 48 1.69 -11.29 6.97
CA HIS A 48 0.35 -11.89 6.96
C HIS A 48 0.40 -13.43 7.00
N ARG A 49 1.30 -14.07 6.23
CA ARG A 49 1.43 -15.54 6.26
C ARG A 49 1.89 -16.07 7.62
N SER A 50 2.77 -15.35 8.31
CA SER A 50 3.21 -15.73 9.65
C SER A 50 2.07 -15.59 10.66
N LEU A 51 1.25 -14.55 10.55
CA LEU A 51 0.07 -14.37 11.40
C LEU A 51 -0.99 -15.45 11.15
N ALA A 52 -1.29 -15.75 9.89
CA ALA A 52 -2.19 -16.85 9.52
C ALA A 52 -1.73 -18.20 10.11
N ARG A 53 -0.42 -18.50 10.07
CA ARG A 53 0.14 -19.73 10.69
C ARG A 53 0.03 -19.72 12.22
N LEU A 54 0.24 -18.56 12.85
CA LEU A 54 0.03 -18.43 14.29
C LEU A 54 -1.44 -18.65 14.64
N ALA A 55 -2.38 -18.17 13.80
CA ALA A 55 -3.82 -18.33 14.03
C ALA A 55 -4.24 -19.80 13.96
N GLN A 56 -3.65 -20.57 13.04
CA GLN A 56 -3.87 -22.01 12.97
C GLN A 56 -3.42 -22.75 14.25
N THR A 57 -2.41 -22.23 14.94
CA THR A 57 -1.82 -22.87 16.13
C THR A 57 -2.45 -22.39 17.44
N HIS A 58 -2.79 -21.09 17.53
CA HIS A 58 -3.21 -20.43 18.76
C HIS A 58 -4.68 -20.00 18.77
N GLY A 59 -5.40 -20.21 17.67
CA GLY A 59 -6.79 -19.81 17.49
C GLY A 59 -6.96 -18.49 16.73
N PRO A 60 -8.21 -18.13 16.40
CA PRO A 60 -8.54 -17.00 15.53
C PRO A 60 -8.27 -15.63 16.16
N LEU A 61 -7.91 -15.60 17.45
CA LEU A 61 -7.59 -14.41 18.21
C LEU A 61 -6.24 -14.54 18.89
N ILE A 62 -5.27 -13.71 18.51
CA ILE A 62 -3.90 -13.81 18.99
C ILE A 62 -3.45 -12.49 19.57
N SER A 63 -2.84 -12.53 20.77
CA SER A 63 -2.14 -11.38 21.33
C SER A 63 -0.65 -11.47 21.03
N LEU A 64 -0.10 -10.44 20.38
CA LEU A 64 1.30 -10.36 19.98
C LEU A 64 1.96 -9.14 20.60
N ARG A 65 3.15 -9.32 21.16
CA ARG A 65 3.97 -8.23 21.66
C ARG A 65 4.94 -7.77 20.57
N LEU A 66 4.61 -6.65 19.91
CA LEU A 66 5.44 -6.01 18.90
C LEU A 66 6.28 -4.90 19.56
N GLY A 67 7.41 -5.29 20.14
CA GLY A 67 8.26 -4.38 20.93
C GLY A 67 7.56 -3.93 22.22
N ALA A 68 7.34 -2.62 22.36
CA ALA A 68 6.64 -2.04 23.51
C ALA A 68 5.10 -2.11 23.40
N VAL A 69 4.56 -2.45 22.21
CA VAL A 69 3.12 -2.42 21.94
C VAL A 69 2.57 -3.84 21.92
N THR A 70 1.47 -4.06 22.65
CA THR A 70 0.69 -5.30 22.55
C THR A 70 -0.41 -5.11 21.51
N THR A 71 -0.38 -5.93 20.47
CA THR A 71 -1.32 -5.92 19.36
C THR A 71 -2.11 -7.22 19.37
N VAL A 72 -3.43 -7.11 19.51
CA VAL A 72 -4.33 -8.23 19.27
C VAL A 72 -4.56 -8.36 17.76
N VAL A 73 -4.66 -9.57 17.22
CA VAL A 73 -4.94 -9.82 15.79
C VAL A 73 -6.10 -10.82 15.70
N ALA A 74 -7.12 -10.46 14.93
CA ALA A 74 -8.25 -11.27 14.55
C ALA A 74 -8.02 -11.85 13.15
N SER A 75 -8.04 -13.18 13.05
CA SER A 75 -7.76 -13.92 11.80
C SER A 75 -8.93 -14.78 11.33
N SER A 76 -10.10 -14.67 11.97
CA SER A 76 -11.37 -15.22 11.46
C SER A 76 -12.44 -14.15 11.37
N GLN A 77 -13.46 -14.42 10.57
CA GLN A 77 -14.56 -13.49 10.34
C GLN A 77 -15.42 -13.28 11.58
N GLU A 78 -15.59 -14.31 12.42
CA GLU A 78 -16.31 -14.24 13.70
C GLU A 78 -15.57 -13.32 14.67
N ALA A 79 -14.25 -13.48 14.79
CA ALA A 79 -13.43 -12.62 15.63
C ALA A 79 -13.45 -11.17 15.11
N ALA A 80 -13.32 -10.97 13.80
CA ALA A 80 -13.39 -9.65 13.19
C ALA A 80 -14.77 -8.98 13.37
N ARG A 81 -15.87 -9.74 13.24
CA ARG A 81 -17.24 -9.29 13.53
C ARG A 81 -17.35 -8.81 14.97
N GLU A 82 -16.85 -9.57 15.92
CA GLU A 82 -16.89 -9.20 17.34
C GLU A 82 -16.13 -7.88 17.61
N PHE A 83 -14.96 -7.68 17.00
CA PHE A 83 -14.23 -6.41 17.12
C PHE A 83 -14.94 -5.24 16.47
N LEU A 84 -15.40 -5.40 15.23
CA LEU A 84 -15.95 -4.32 14.43
C LEU A 84 -17.39 -3.96 14.80
N GLN A 85 -18.15 -4.86 15.40
CA GLN A 85 -19.54 -4.58 15.81
C GLN A 85 -19.64 -4.25 17.29
N ARG A 86 -18.95 -4.99 18.16
CA ARG A 86 -19.17 -4.93 19.61
C ARG A 86 -18.26 -3.91 20.30
N HIS A 87 -17.12 -3.60 19.68
CA HIS A 87 -16.07 -2.78 20.29
C HIS A 87 -15.49 -1.73 19.34
N ASP A 88 -16.24 -1.33 18.31
CA ASP A 88 -15.83 -0.43 17.24
C ASP A 88 -15.19 0.88 17.73
N ALA A 89 -15.79 1.53 18.74
CA ALA A 89 -15.35 2.79 19.28
C ALA A 89 -13.98 2.71 19.97
N VAL A 90 -13.65 1.55 20.56
CA VAL A 90 -12.38 1.29 21.23
C VAL A 90 -11.26 1.03 20.20
N PHE A 91 -11.62 0.46 19.05
CA PHE A 91 -10.66 0.05 18.01
C PHE A 91 -10.60 0.97 16.79
N ALA A 92 -11.41 2.02 16.75
CA ALA A 92 -11.41 3.00 15.65
C ALA A 92 -10.11 3.82 15.54
N SER A 93 -9.36 3.96 16.64
CA SER A 93 -8.11 4.72 16.67
C SER A 93 -6.92 3.88 16.20
N ARG A 94 -6.05 4.45 15.36
CA ARG A 94 -4.85 3.78 14.84
C ARG A 94 -3.59 4.17 15.59
N SER A 95 -2.66 3.22 15.73
CA SER A 95 -1.29 3.54 16.10
C SER A 95 -0.58 4.19 14.92
N VAL A 96 -0.08 5.42 15.12
CA VAL A 96 0.64 6.18 14.10
C VAL A 96 2.08 5.66 14.02
N PRO A 97 2.55 5.20 12.84
CA PRO A 97 3.95 4.88 12.64
C PRO A 97 4.83 6.14 12.73
N ASP A 98 6.00 6.03 13.34
CA ASP A 98 6.96 7.16 13.45
C ASP A 98 7.29 7.79 12.09
N ALA A 99 7.29 6.99 11.01
CA ALA A 99 7.57 7.43 9.65
C ALA A 99 6.52 8.38 9.04
N VAL A 100 5.31 8.43 9.61
CA VAL A 100 4.23 9.33 9.13
C VAL A 100 4.53 10.79 9.48
N GLY A 101 5.25 11.02 10.58
CA GLY A 101 5.55 12.36 11.09
C GLY A 101 4.34 13.03 11.76
N ASP A 102 4.66 13.86 12.76
CA ASP A 102 3.69 14.44 13.70
C ASP A 102 2.67 15.39 13.03
N ALA A 103 3.11 16.11 12.00
CA ALA A 103 2.30 17.09 11.30
C ALA A 103 1.23 16.43 10.42
N HIS A 104 1.58 15.35 9.73
CA HIS A 104 0.65 14.61 8.87
C HIS A 104 -0.34 13.80 9.73
N ALA A 105 0.14 13.16 10.80
CA ALA A 105 -0.70 12.39 11.72
C ALA A 105 -1.84 13.21 12.35
N LYS A 106 -1.62 14.51 12.61
CA LYS A 106 -2.62 15.42 13.19
C LYS A 106 -3.65 15.96 12.19
N ASN A 107 -3.40 15.79 10.89
CA ASN A 107 -4.26 16.33 9.82
C ASN A 107 -4.83 15.24 8.90
N SER A 108 -4.33 14.02 8.97
CA SER A 108 -4.75 12.92 8.11
C SER A 108 -6.02 12.23 8.61
N VAL A 109 -6.97 11.99 7.69
CA VAL A 109 -8.18 11.19 7.99
C VAL A 109 -7.85 9.74 8.32
N VAL A 110 -6.73 9.24 7.82
CA VAL A 110 -6.28 7.87 8.04
C VAL A 110 -5.82 7.72 9.49
N TRP A 111 -5.07 8.69 10.02
CA TRP A 111 -4.36 8.57 11.30
C TRP A 111 -5.05 9.25 12.49
N LEU A 112 -5.96 10.19 12.22
CA LEU A 112 -6.69 10.88 13.28
C LEU A 112 -7.45 9.89 14.17
N PRO A 113 -7.40 10.05 15.51
CA PRO A 113 -8.19 9.22 16.41
C PRO A 113 -9.68 9.53 16.25
N ASN A 114 -10.53 8.60 16.69
CA ASN A 114 -11.98 8.78 16.68
C ASN A 114 -12.39 10.00 17.51
N SER A 115 -12.54 11.13 16.83
CA SER A 115 -12.71 12.47 17.40
C SER A 115 -13.79 13.23 16.64
N PRO A 116 -14.35 14.32 17.19
CA PRO A 116 -15.27 15.17 16.44
C PRO A 116 -14.69 15.64 15.11
N ARG A 117 -13.39 15.96 15.07
CA ARG A 117 -12.65 16.33 13.85
C ARG A 117 -12.63 15.19 12.83
N TRP A 118 -12.27 13.98 13.23
CA TRP A 118 -12.28 12.79 12.36
C TRP A 118 -13.68 12.50 11.80
N ARG A 119 -14.72 12.57 12.65
CA ARG A 119 -16.12 12.37 12.21
C ARG A 119 -16.58 13.46 11.24
N ALA A 120 -16.21 14.72 11.47
CA ALA A 120 -16.50 15.82 10.56
C ALA A 120 -15.79 15.63 9.21
N LEU A 121 -14.51 15.28 9.23
CA LEU A 121 -13.72 15.02 8.03
C LEU A 121 -14.27 13.81 7.26
N GLY A 122 -14.66 12.74 7.95
CA GLY A 122 -15.33 11.58 7.33
C GLY A 122 -16.65 11.93 6.64
N LYS A 123 -17.44 12.85 7.21
CA LYS A 123 -18.66 13.39 6.57
C LYS A 123 -18.34 14.22 5.33
N VAL A 124 -17.33 15.09 5.40
CA VAL A 124 -16.85 15.86 4.23
C VAL A 124 -16.30 14.93 3.15
N MET A 125 -15.55 13.89 3.53
CA MET A 125 -15.06 12.89 2.57
C MET A 125 -16.20 12.16 1.86
N ALA A 126 -17.19 11.70 2.62
CA ALA A 126 -18.33 10.97 2.07
C ALA A 126 -19.24 11.86 1.20
N ARG A 127 -19.38 13.16 1.55
CA ARG A 127 -20.29 14.09 0.88
C ARG A 127 -19.64 14.84 -0.29
N ASP A 128 -18.43 15.36 -0.08
CA ASP A 128 -17.81 16.39 -0.91
C ASP A 128 -16.57 15.88 -1.67
N LEU A 129 -15.82 14.92 -1.11
CA LEU A 129 -14.54 14.44 -1.67
C LEU A 129 -14.71 13.30 -2.70
N LEU A 130 -15.81 12.54 -2.58
CA LEU A 130 -16.26 11.57 -3.60
C LEU A 130 -17.25 12.21 -4.60
N ALA A 131 -17.49 13.51 -4.47
CA ALA A 131 -18.16 14.37 -5.45
C ALA A 131 -17.10 15.30 -6.11
N PRO A 132 -17.33 15.80 -7.33
CA PRO A 132 -16.30 16.52 -8.06
C PRO A 132 -16.27 18.01 -7.68
N HIS A 133 -15.65 18.41 -6.54
CA HIS A 133 -14.97 19.72 -6.43
C HIS A 133 -14.07 19.90 -5.18
N GLN A 134 -12.96 20.63 -5.41
CA GLN A 134 -12.08 21.44 -4.52
C GLN A 134 -11.64 20.85 -3.16
N LEU A 135 -10.33 20.58 -3.02
CA LEU A 135 -9.68 20.13 -1.79
C LEU A 135 -8.44 20.96 -1.45
N ASP A 136 -8.14 21.06 -0.15
CA ASP A 136 -6.87 21.56 0.39
C ASP A 136 -5.74 20.52 0.25
N ALA A 137 -4.47 20.97 0.28
CA ALA A 137 -3.29 20.18 -0.09
C ALA A 137 -3.02 18.89 0.75
N PRO A 138 -3.19 18.85 2.08
CA PRO A 138 -2.89 17.64 2.87
C PRO A 138 -3.97 16.56 2.72
N GLU A 139 -5.24 16.91 2.56
CA GLU A 139 -6.34 15.99 2.29
C GLU A 139 -6.19 15.32 0.91
N LEU A 140 -5.64 16.06 -0.05
CA LEU A 140 -5.34 15.57 -1.39
C LEU A 140 -4.21 14.52 -1.36
N GLN A 141 -3.19 14.70 -0.52
CA GLN A 141 -2.10 13.74 -0.38
C GLN A 141 -2.58 12.37 0.14
N ASP A 142 -3.46 12.36 1.14
CA ASP A 142 -4.06 11.13 1.68
C ASP A 142 -4.85 10.38 0.60
N LEU A 143 -5.65 11.12 -0.18
CA LEU A 143 -6.48 10.54 -1.24
C LEU A 143 -5.62 9.95 -2.37
N PHE A 144 -4.63 10.70 -2.85
CA PHE A 144 -3.75 10.24 -3.93
C PHE A 144 -2.90 9.04 -3.50
N ALA A 145 -2.30 9.07 -2.30
CA ALA A 145 -1.51 7.97 -1.79
C ALA A 145 -2.36 6.72 -1.51
N ALA A 146 -3.55 6.86 -0.93
CA ALA A 146 -4.45 5.74 -0.66
C ALA A 146 -5.03 5.12 -1.94
N GLY A 147 -5.34 5.93 -2.96
CA GLY A 147 -6.00 5.48 -4.18
C GLY A 147 -5.07 4.91 -5.25
N SER A 148 -3.85 5.42 -5.38
CA SER A 148 -2.97 5.11 -6.52
C SER A 148 -2.36 3.70 -6.41
N ASP A 149 -1.64 3.43 -5.31
CA ASP A 149 -0.94 2.16 -5.13
C ASP A 149 -1.93 1.00 -4.99
N THR A 150 -3.00 1.17 -4.21
CA THR A 150 -3.97 0.09 -3.95
C THR A 150 -4.74 -0.30 -5.21
N SER A 151 -5.19 0.66 -6.01
CA SER A 151 -5.96 0.39 -7.23
C SER A 151 -5.07 -0.25 -8.31
N SER A 152 -3.85 0.27 -8.51
CA SER A 152 -2.91 -0.25 -9.51
C SER A 152 -2.50 -1.69 -9.20
N ASN A 153 -2.17 -2.00 -7.94
CA ASN A 153 -1.85 -3.36 -7.49
C ASN A 153 -3.06 -4.30 -7.69
N THR A 154 -4.27 -3.83 -7.42
CA THR A 154 -5.49 -4.64 -7.61
C THR A 154 -5.68 -4.99 -9.09
N VAL A 155 -5.50 -4.01 -9.99
CA VAL A 155 -5.61 -4.24 -11.45
C VAL A 155 -4.53 -5.22 -11.92
N GLU A 156 -3.30 -5.10 -11.43
CA GLU A 156 -2.21 -6.03 -11.77
C GLU A 156 -2.51 -7.46 -11.33
N TRP A 157 -3.00 -7.66 -10.10
CA TRP A 157 -3.44 -8.97 -9.61
C TRP A 157 -4.64 -9.51 -10.39
N ALA A 158 -5.62 -8.66 -10.72
CA ALA A 158 -6.78 -9.07 -11.52
C ALA A 158 -6.34 -9.56 -12.91
N MET A 159 -5.47 -8.81 -13.59
CA MET A 159 -4.91 -9.21 -14.88
C MET A 159 -4.09 -10.50 -14.79
N THR A 160 -3.30 -10.65 -13.73
CA THR A 160 -2.51 -11.87 -13.45
C THR A 160 -3.42 -13.09 -13.33
N GLU A 161 -4.50 -12.98 -12.55
CA GLU A 161 -5.45 -14.07 -12.33
C GLU A 161 -6.22 -14.41 -13.60
N LEU A 162 -6.68 -13.40 -14.35
CA LEU A 162 -7.40 -13.63 -15.61
C LEU A 162 -6.50 -14.30 -16.66
N LEU A 163 -5.23 -13.89 -16.79
CA LEU A 163 -4.30 -14.50 -17.74
C LEU A 163 -3.97 -15.96 -17.42
N GLN A 164 -3.99 -16.33 -16.14
CA GLN A 164 -3.84 -17.72 -15.71
C GLN A 164 -5.16 -18.52 -15.76
N ASN A 165 -6.30 -17.85 -15.91
CA ASN A 165 -7.62 -18.47 -15.96
C ASN A 165 -8.36 -18.10 -17.26
N PRO A 166 -8.04 -18.76 -18.39
CA PRO A 166 -8.61 -18.43 -19.71
C PRO A 166 -10.14 -18.49 -19.75
N VAL A 167 -10.76 -19.38 -18.96
CA VAL A 167 -12.21 -19.49 -18.84
C VAL A 167 -12.81 -18.21 -18.26
N SER A 168 -12.25 -17.72 -17.15
CA SER A 168 -12.70 -16.48 -16.50
C SER A 168 -12.42 -15.26 -17.37
N MET A 169 -11.27 -15.22 -18.04
CA MET A 169 -10.91 -14.19 -19.03
C MET A 169 -11.95 -14.12 -20.16
N SER A 170 -12.30 -15.27 -20.75
CA SER A 170 -13.29 -15.31 -21.82
C SER A 170 -14.68 -14.84 -21.35
N LYS A 171 -15.11 -15.23 -20.15
CA LYS A 171 -16.40 -14.81 -19.58
C LYS A 171 -16.49 -13.30 -19.40
N VAL A 172 -15.46 -12.66 -18.82
CA VAL A 172 -15.45 -11.21 -18.62
C VAL A 172 -15.38 -10.45 -19.95
N CYS A 173 -14.57 -10.91 -20.91
CA CYS A 173 -14.51 -10.32 -22.25
C CYS A 173 -15.85 -10.43 -22.99
N ASN A 174 -16.52 -11.59 -22.92
CA ASN A 174 -17.84 -11.77 -23.54
C ASN A 174 -18.90 -10.87 -22.90
N GLU A 175 -18.85 -10.67 -21.58
CA GLU A 175 -19.74 -9.73 -20.89
C GLU A 175 -19.52 -8.28 -21.37
N LEU A 176 -18.26 -7.84 -21.43
CA LEU A 176 -17.87 -6.51 -21.89
C LEU A 176 -18.30 -6.27 -23.34
N GLU A 177 -18.06 -7.24 -24.23
CA GLU A 177 -18.46 -7.17 -25.63
C GLU A 177 -19.98 -7.08 -25.78
N ARG A 178 -20.74 -7.86 -25.00
CA ARG A 178 -22.22 -7.85 -25.04
C ARG A 178 -22.82 -6.53 -24.56
N VAL A 179 -22.27 -5.93 -23.51
CA VAL A 179 -22.85 -4.74 -22.85
C VAL A 179 -22.34 -3.44 -23.47
N ILE A 180 -21.04 -3.36 -23.73
CA ILE A 180 -20.38 -2.13 -24.19
C ILE A 180 -20.18 -2.17 -25.71
N GLY A 181 -19.79 -3.33 -26.23
CA GLY A 181 -19.31 -3.49 -27.60
C GLY A 181 -17.78 -3.44 -27.67
N SER A 182 -17.22 -4.32 -28.51
CA SER A 182 -15.78 -4.47 -28.69
C SER A 182 -15.09 -3.15 -29.04
N GLY A 183 -14.04 -2.79 -28.29
CA GLY A 183 -13.21 -1.60 -28.52
C GLY A 183 -13.83 -0.26 -28.13
N LYS A 184 -15.10 -0.23 -27.70
CA LYS A 184 -15.75 1.01 -27.22
C LYS A 184 -15.29 1.37 -25.81
N ASN A 185 -15.41 2.66 -25.47
CA ASN A 185 -15.04 3.16 -24.16
C ASN A 185 -16.05 2.72 -23.09
N ILE A 186 -15.54 2.29 -21.95
CA ILE A 186 -16.36 2.00 -20.76
C ILE A 186 -16.75 3.31 -20.09
N GLU A 187 -17.97 3.35 -19.54
CA GLU A 187 -18.52 4.47 -18.80
C GLU A 187 -19.01 3.96 -17.45
N GLU A 188 -19.10 4.83 -16.45
CA GLU A 188 -19.53 4.45 -15.10
C GLU A 188 -20.96 3.86 -15.10
N SER A 189 -21.83 4.35 -15.98
CA SER A 189 -23.20 3.85 -16.18
C SER A 189 -23.24 2.36 -16.54
N HIS A 190 -22.24 1.86 -17.28
CA HIS A 190 -22.14 0.47 -17.70
C HIS A 190 -21.81 -0.47 -16.54
N ILE A 191 -21.12 -0.01 -15.48
CA ILE A 191 -20.62 -0.88 -14.40
C ILE A 191 -21.75 -1.68 -13.73
N SER A 192 -22.92 -1.07 -13.54
CA SER A 192 -24.10 -1.74 -12.97
C SER A 192 -24.59 -2.93 -13.79
N GLN A 193 -24.28 -2.97 -15.09
CA GLN A 193 -24.67 -4.01 -16.04
C GLN A 193 -23.56 -5.05 -16.28
N LEU A 194 -22.44 -4.97 -15.55
CA LEU A 194 -21.28 -5.85 -15.67
C LEU A 194 -21.09 -6.70 -14.40
N PRO A 195 -22.04 -7.61 -14.05
CA PRO A 195 -21.97 -8.39 -12.82
C PRO A 195 -20.75 -9.32 -12.76
N TYR A 196 -20.28 -9.85 -13.90
CA TYR A 196 -19.11 -10.72 -13.92
C TYR A 196 -17.80 -9.93 -13.73
N LEU A 197 -17.67 -8.74 -14.33
CA LEU A 197 -16.56 -7.83 -14.02
C LEU A 197 -16.53 -7.48 -12.52
N GLN A 198 -17.68 -7.20 -11.92
CA GLN A 198 -17.78 -6.95 -10.48
C GLN A 198 -17.36 -8.18 -9.67
N ALA A 199 -17.76 -9.37 -10.09
CA ALA A 199 -17.38 -10.63 -9.45
C ALA A 199 -15.87 -10.91 -9.55
N VAL A 200 -15.24 -10.59 -10.69
CA VAL A 200 -13.78 -10.65 -10.88
C VAL A 200 -13.09 -9.74 -9.88
N VAL A 201 -13.51 -8.49 -9.77
CA VAL A 201 -12.91 -7.53 -8.83
C VAL A 201 -13.11 -7.99 -7.38
N LYS A 202 -14.29 -8.53 -7.02
CA LYS A 202 -14.55 -9.14 -5.70
C LYS A 202 -13.58 -10.26 -5.38
N GLU A 203 -13.40 -11.19 -6.31
CA GLU A 203 -12.52 -12.35 -6.13
C GLU A 203 -11.04 -11.94 -6.06
N THR A 204 -10.63 -10.94 -6.84
CA THR A 204 -9.29 -10.35 -6.71
C THR A 204 -9.08 -9.75 -5.32
N PHE A 205 -10.06 -9.00 -4.78
CA PHE A 205 -9.94 -8.46 -3.42
C PHE A 205 -9.90 -9.54 -2.34
N ARG A 206 -10.60 -10.66 -2.54
CA ARG A 206 -10.59 -11.80 -1.60
C ARG A 206 -9.20 -12.44 -1.53
N LEU A 207 -8.57 -12.68 -2.68
CA LEU A 207 -7.26 -13.34 -2.75
C LEU A 207 -6.09 -12.39 -2.52
N HIS A 208 -6.17 -11.18 -3.05
CA HIS A 208 -5.06 -10.24 -3.18
C HIS A 208 -5.39 -8.89 -2.55
N ALA A 209 -5.91 -8.91 -1.32
CA ALA A 209 -6.25 -7.69 -0.58
C ALA A 209 -5.02 -6.75 -0.47
N PRO A 210 -4.96 -5.62 -1.20
CA PRO A 210 -3.78 -4.77 -1.25
C PRO A 210 -3.45 -4.20 0.13
N ALA A 211 -4.46 -4.10 0.97
CA ALA A 211 -4.48 -3.42 2.24
C ALA A 211 -4.78 -4.39 3.39
N ALA A 212 -4.17 -5.58 3.38
CA ALA A 212 -4.41 -6.65 4.37
C ALA A 212 -4.26 -6.23 5.84
N PHE A 213 -3.57 -5.11 6.12
CA PHE A 213 -3.37 -4.53 7.46
C PHE A 213 -3.86 -3.10 7.63
N LEU A 214 -4.57 -2.53 6.65
CA LEU A 214 -5.17 -1.19 6.81
C LEU A 214 -6.39 -1.22 7.73
N LEU A 215 -6.72 -2.32 8.39
CA LEU A 215 -7.55 -2.28 9.59
C LEU A 215 -6.68 -2.72 10.76
N PRO A 216 -6.62 -1.93 11.86
CA PRO A 216 -5.89 -2.37 13.02
C PRO A 216 -6.41 -3.76 13.39
N ARG A 217 -5.48 -4.69 13.65
CA ARG A 217 -5.79 -5.94 14.35
C ARG A 217 -6.61 -6.95 13.55
N GLN A 218 -6.62 -6.90 12.21
CA GLN A 218 -7.29 -7.90 11.37
C GLN A 218 -6.33 -8.48 10.33
N ASP A 219 -6.40 -9.79 10.11
CA ASP A 219 -5.69 -10.50 9.04
C ASP A 219 -6.65 -10.85 7.91
N ILE A 220 -6.90 -9.87 7.03
CA ILE A 220 -7.83 -10.01 5.90
C ILE A 220 -7.38 -11.11 4.94
N TRP A 221 -6.07 -11.32 4.82
CA TRP A 221 -5.50 -12.35 3.97
C TRP A 221 -5.87 -13.74 4.47
N ALA A 222 -5.80 -13.98 5.78
CA ALA A 222 -6.22 -15.25 6.39
C ALA A 222 -7.74 -15.47 6.23
N MET A 223 -8.55 -14.44 6.51
CA MET A 223 -10.01 -14.53 6.39
C MET A 223 -10.49 -14.79 4.97
N GLY A 224 -9.82 -14.22 3.96
CA GLY A 224 -10.09 -14.48 2.56
C GLY A 224 -9.79 -15.93 2.15
N ARG A 225 -8.97 -16.65 2.90
CA ARG A 225 -8.54 -18.03 2.63
C ARG A 225 -9.05 -19.07 3.64
N ASP A 226 -9.97 -18.67 4.52
CA ASP A 226 -10.56 -19.59 5.48
C ASP A 226 -11.42 -20.64 4.76
N ALA A 227 -10.99 -21.90 4.82
CA ALA A 227 -11.67 -23.03 4.19
C ALA A 227 -13.04 -23.33 4.80
N ASN A 228 -13.32 -22.86 6.02
CA ASN A 228 -14.63 -23.00 6.66
C ASN A 228 -15.67 -22.06 6.06
N VAL A 229 -15.23 -20.95 5.45
CA VAL A 229 -16.10 -19.94 4.84
C VAL A 229 -16.10 -20.02 3.32
N TRP A 230 -14.93 -20.26 2.72
CA TRP A 230 -14.73 -20.26 1.28
C TRP A 230 -14.42 -21.67 0.76
N SER A 231 -15.29 -22.19 -0.10
CA SER A 231 -15.01 -23.40 -0.87
C SER A 231 -13.88 -23.15 -1.87
N GLU A 232 -12.92 -24.08 -1.93
CA GLU A 232 -11.69 -23.95 -2.73
C GLU A 232 -11.00 -22.57 -2.52
N PRO A 233 -10.55 -22.25 -1.30
CA PRO A 233 -10.18 -20.88 -0.90
C PRO A 233 -8.99 -20.31 -1.68
N GLU A 234 -8.10 -21.15 -2.21
CA GLU A 234 -6.94 -20.69 -3.00
C GLU A 234 -7.26 -20.50 -4.48
N LYS A 235 -8.43 -20.94 -4.94
CA LYS A 235 -8.80 -20.91 -6.36
C LYS A 235 -9.48 -19.59 -6.71
N PHE A 236 -9.03 -18.97 -7.79
CA PHE A 236 -9.69 -17.81 -8.38
C PHE A 236 -10.99 -18.25 -9.10
N MET A 237 -12.12 -18.03 -8.45
CA MET A 237 -13.44 -18.44 -8.93
C MET A 237 -14.45 -17.29 -8.75
N PRO A 238 -14.48 -16.31 -9.69
CA PRO A 238 -15.41 -15.18 -9.65
C PRO A 238 -16.88 -15.59 -9.49
N GLU A 239 -17.26 -16.74 -10.02
CA GLU A 239 -18.63 -17.26 -10.01
C GLU A 239 -19.28 -17.28 -8.62
N ARG A 240 -18.47 -17.42 -7.55
CA ARG A 240 -18.96 -17.40 -6.16
C ARG A 240 -19.66 -16.09 -5.76
N PHE A 241 -19.43 -15.02 -6.52
CA PHE A 241 -20.02 -13.70 -6.29
C PHE A 241 -21.16 -13.34 -7.24
N LEU A 242 -21.55 -14.25 -8.15
CA LEU A 242 -22.71 -14.05 -9.03
C LEU A 242 -24.03 -14.37 -8.32
N GLU A 243 -24.04 -15.38 -7.46
CA GLU A 243 -25.23 -15.86 -6.76
C GLU A 243 -25.35 -15.31 -5.33
N LYS A 244 -24.25 -14.81 -4.76
CA LYS A 244 -24.22 -14.22 -3.42
C LYS A 244 -24.47 -12.71 -3.48
N VAL A 245 -25.49 -12.26 -2.75
CA VAL A 245 -25.70 -10.84 -2.41
C VAL A 245 -24.68 -10.41 -1.34
N VAL A 246 -23.39 -10.64 -1.57
CA VAL A 246 -22.33 -10.08 -0.73
C VAL A 246 -22.17 -8.63 -1.17
N ASP A 247 -22.74 -7.70 -0.38
CA ASP A 247 -22.68 -6.26 -0.64
C ASP A 247 -21.50 -5.64 0.11
N PHE A 248 -20.79 -4.75 -0.57
CA PHE A 248 -19.55 -4.10 -0.12
C PHE A 248 -19.78 -2.97 0.90
N LYS A 249 -20.93 -2.96 1.57
CA LYS A 249 -21.37 -1.90 2.48
C LYS A 249 -21.00 -2.16 3.93
N GLY A 250 -20.16 -3.17 4.20
CA GLY A 250 -19.71 -3.49 5.56
C GLY A 250 -20.76 -4.22 6.41
N GLY A 251 -21.86 -4.69 5.79
CA GLY A 251 -22.81 -5.62 6.41
C GLY A 251 -22.35 -7.08 6.33
N ASP A 252 -21.69 -7.44 5.22
CA ASP A 252 -21.14 -8.77 5.00
C ASP A 252 -19.64 -8.78 5.30
N PHE A 253 -19.28 -9.30 6.48
CA PHE A 253 -17.89 -9.42 6.93
C PHE A 253 -17.11 -10.50 6.18
N ASP A 254 -17.79 -11.24 5.29
CA ASP A 254 -17.18 -12.24 4.41
C ASP A 254 -16.16 -11.57 3.49
N LEU A 255 -16.43 -10.34 3.02
CA LEU A 255 -15.53 -9.58 2.16
C LEU A 255 -15.52 -8.10 2.60
N ILE A 256 -14.38 -7.63 3.11
CA ILE A 256 -14.18 -6.23 3.51
C ILE A 256 -13.22 -5.52 2.53
N PRO A 257 -13.66 -5.03 1.35
CA PRO A 257 -12.83 -4.20 0.51
C PRO A 257 -13.29 -2.73 0.55
N PHE A 258 -12.27 -1.90 0.75
CA PHE A 258 -12.30 -0.44 0.91
C PHE A 258 -13.11 0.29 -0.18
N GLY A 259 -13.67 1.45 0.20
CA GLY A 259 -14.44 2.35 -0.67
C GLY A 259 -13.60 3.07 -1.75
N ALA A 260 -14.20 4.04 -2.44
CA ALA A 260 -13.65 4.93 -3.49
C ALA A 260 -12.88 4.26 -4.67
N GLY A 261 -11.75 3.60 -4.41
CA GLY A 261 -10.89 2.95 -5.41
C GLY A 261 -11.57 1.82 -6.19
N ARG A 262 -12.67 1.28 -5.68
CA ARG A 262 -13.48 0.26 -6.37
C ARG A 262 -13.88 0.71 -7.76
N ARG A 263 -14.39 1.93 -7.91
CA ARG A 263 -14.88 2.43 -9.20
C ARG A 263 -13.74 2.52 -10.21
N MET A 264 -12.58 3.00 -9.77
CA MET A 264 -11.38 3.08 -10.60
C MET A 264 -10.92 1.69 -11.08
N VAL A 265 -10.91 0.69 -10.20
CA VAL A 265 -10.49 -0.67 -10.56
C VAL A 265 -11.40 -1.27 -11.65
N HIS A 266 -12.72 -1.15 -11.52
CA HIS A 266 -13.63 -1.66 -12.55
C HIS A 266 -13.45 -0.94 -13.89
N MET A 267 -13.32 0.39 -13.86
CA MET A 267 -13.13 1.20 -15.06
C MET A 267 -11.81 0.87 -15.77
N VAL A 268 -10.70 0.83 -15.04
CA VAL A 268 -9.37 0.54 -15.61
C VAL A 268 -9.33 -0.91 -16.12
N LEU A 269 -9.73 -1.89 -15.31
CA LEU A 269 -9.74 -3.30 -15.70
C LEU A 269 -10.65 -3.53 -16.91
N GLY A 270 -11.88 -3.01 -16.88
CA GLY A 270 -12.82 -3.11 -17.99
C GLY A 270 -12.28 -2.47 -19.27
N SER A 271 -11.61 -1.32 -19.16
CA SER A 271 -10.98 -0.66 -20.32
C SER A 271 -9.87 -1.52 -20.92
N LEU A 272 -8.95 -2.02 -20.10
CA LEU A 272 -7.83 -2.86 -20.54
C LEU A 272 -8.33 -4.13 -21.25
N LEU A 273 -9.38 -4.75 -20.71
CA LEU A 273 -9.96 -5.98 -21.26
C LEU A 273 -10.79 -5.74 -22.53
N ASN A 274 -11.45 -4.58 -22.66
CA ASN A 274 -12.30 -4.27 -23.81
C ASN A 274 -11.53 -3.67 -25.01
N GLN A 275 -10.35 -3.09 -24.76
CA GLN A 275 -9.54 -2.44 -25.80
C GLN A 275 -8.39 -3.29 -26.32
N PHE A 276 -7.93 -4.28 -25.55
CA PHE A 276 -6.75 -5.07 -25.89
C PHE A 276 -6.99 -6.57 -25.74
N LYS A 277 -6.40 -7.34 -26.65
CA LYS A 277 -6.15 -8.77 -26.47
C LYS A 277 -4.83 -8.94 -25.73
N TRP A 278 -4.83 -9.81 -24.75
CA TRP A 278 -3.68 -10.03 -23.88
C TRP A 278 -3.10 -11.43 -24.08
N LYS A 279 -1.77 -11.52 -24.08
CA LYS A 279 -1.02 -12.77 -24.08
C LYS A 279 0.16 -12.67 -23.13
N LEU A 280 0.55 -13.79 -22.56
CA LEU A 280 1.79 -13.86 -21.80
C LEU A 280 2.97 -14.05 -22.77
N PRO A 281 4.16 -13.49 -22.46
CA PRO A 281 5.38 -13.83 -23.18
C PRO A 281 5.64 -15.35 -23.16
N ILE A 282 6.23 -15.89 -24.24
CA ILE A 282 6.43 -17.35 -24.41
C ILE A 282 7.21 -17.97 -23.24
N ASP A 283 8.17 -17.23 -22.69
CA ASP A 283 8.96 -17.64 -21.53
C ASP A 283 8.12 -17.70 -20.25
N VAL A 284 7.21 -16.74 -20.05
CA VAL A 284 6.28 -16.71 -18.90
C VAL A 284 5.20 -17.77 -19.04
N GLU A 285 4.67 -18.01 -20.25
CA GLU A 285 3.71 -19.11 -20.50
C GLU A 285 4.31 -20.48 -20.16
N ARG A 286 5.61 -20.69 -20.46
CA ARG A 286 6.31 -21.94 -20.18
C ARG A 286 6.66 -22.12 -18.71
N ASN A 287 7.12 -21.05 -18.07
CA ASN A 287 7.64 -21.11 -16.70
C ASN A 287 6.56 -20.86 -15.64
N GLY A 288 5.38 -20.40 -16.04
CA GLY A 288 4.32 -19.93 -15.16
C GLY A 288 4.54 -18.48 -14.72
N VAL A 289 3.44 -17.84 -14.29
CA VAL A 289 3.50 -16.49 -13.74
C VAL A 289 3.89 -16.58 -12.26
N ASP A 290 4.84 -15.75 -11.83
CA ASP A 290 5.20 -15.67 -10.41
C ASP A 290 4.04 -15.09 -9.59
N MET A 291 3.60 -15.85 -8.58
CA MET A 291 2.49 -15.50 -7.67
C MET A 291 2.99 -15.09 -6.28
N THR A 292 4.27 -14.79 -6.14
CA THR A 292 4.84 -14.41 -4.85
C THR A 292 4.52 -12.95 -4.51
N GLU A 293 4.23 -12.72 -3.24
CA GLU A 293 3.88 -11.40 -2.71
C GLU A 293 5.08 -10.81 -1.97
N LYS A 294 5.33 -9.52 -2.18
CA LYS A 294 6.26 -8.72 -1.37
C LYS A 294 5.48 -7.94 -0.33
N PHE A 295 5.83 -8.16 0.94
CA PHE A 295 5.19 -7.52 2.08
C PHE A 295 5.68 -6.07 2.27
N GLY A 296 4.74 -5.13 2.40
CA GLY A 296 4.98 -3.71 2.67
C GLY A 296 3.76 -3.02 3.28
N VAL A 297 3.64 -1.69 3.10
CA VAL A 297 2.41 -0.94 3.45
C VAL A 297 1.20 -1.53 2.71
N THR A 298 1.43 -1.94 1.47
CA THR A 298 0.50 -2.73 0.65
C THR A 298 1.12 -4.08 0.29
N LEU A 299 0.28 -5.06 -0.03
CA LEU A 299 0.70 -6.32 -0.63
C LEU A 299 0.82 -6.17 -2.13
N ILE A 300 2.03 -6.36 -2.66
CA ILE A 300 2.34 -6.20 -4.09
C ILE A 300 2.94 -7.49 -4.64
N LYS A 301 2.90 -7.68 -5.96
CA LYS A 301 3.64 -8.77 -6.61
C LYS A 301 5.14 -8.58 -6.40
N ALA A 302 5.86 -9.65 -6.08
CA ALA A 302 7.32 -9.57 -5.95
C ALA A 302 8.00 -9.40 -7.32
N VAL A 303 7.43 -10.04 -8.35
CA VAL A 303 7.81 -9.88 -9.75
C VAL A 303 6.61 -9.27 -10.49
N PRO A 304 6.75 -8.06 -11.07
CA PRO A 304 5.67 -7.43 -11.82
C PRO A 304 5.15 -8.30 -12.97
N LEU A 305 3.86 -8.18 -13.29
CA LEU A 305 3.26 -8.86 -14.43
C LEU A 305 3.79 -8.27 -15.74
N CYS A 306 4.41 -9.12 -16.57
CA CYS A 306 4.75 -8.80 -17.95
C CYS A 306 3.75 -9.48 -18.90
N ALA A 307 2.97 -8.69 -19.63
CA ALA A 307 2.00 -9.18 -20.62
C ALA A 307 2.05 -8.34 -21.90
N ILE A 308 1.73 -8.96 -23.03
CA ILE A 308 1.71 -8.33 -24.35
C ILE A 308 0.28 -7.93 -24.66
N ALA A 309 0.07 -6.63 -24.89
CA ALA A 309 -1.22 -6.06 -25.29
C ALA A 309 -1.26 -5.87 -26.82
N THR A 310 -2.29 -6.40 -27.47
CA THR A 310 -2.59 -6.16 -28.89
C THR A 310 -3.91 -5.41 -28.99
N PRO A 311 -3.95 -4.19 -29.56
CA PRO A 311 -5.19 -3.44 -29.72
C PRO A 311 -6.25 -4.25 -30.46
N ILE A 312 -7.49 -4.18 -29.99
CA ILE A 312 -8.64 -4.72 -30.72
C ILE A 312 -9.01 -3.67 -31.78
N ASN A 313 -8.72 -3.96 -33.04
CA ASN A 313 -9.03 -3.06 -34.14
C ASN A 313 -10.53 -2.75 -34.18
N LEU A 314 -10.86 -1.46 -34.17
CA LEU A 314 -12.19 -0.96 -34.50
C LEU A 314 -12.33 -1.09 -36.03
N ASN A 315 -13.20 -1.99 -36.49
CA ASN A 315 -13.67 -1.96 -37.87
C ASN A 315 -14.63 -0.79 -38.07
#